data_AF-A0A5B9PG73-F1
#
_entry.id   AF-A0A5B9PG73-F1
#
_cell.length_a   1.000
_cell.length_b   1.000
_cell.length_c   1.000
_cell.angle_alpha   90.00
_cell.angle_beta   90.00
_cell.angle_gamma   90.00
#
_symmetry.space_group_name_H-M   'P 1'
#
loop_
_entity.id
_entity.type
_entity.pdbx_description
1 polymer ?
#
loop_
_entity_poly.entity_id
_entity_poly.type
_entity_poly.pdbx_seq_one_letter_code
_entity_poly.pdbx_strand_id
1 'polypeptide(L)'
;MIRSITLLLLLCTLFAGCGEKTTSAALNKTNLSRLKNCYSIYLDDNAHVGPKDKEEFVNFLLTDRRAIKRRKRMEITDEQVESMFMNPRDGQEFKVKYGVEGYLNHAIIFEAVGVDGMRIVALDPPQEVDAETYDKYWTGKIKAGPMGGGGGLKEIEEELDKEAIESGSE
;
A
#
# COMPACT_ATOMS: atom_id res chain seq x y z
N MET A 1 -17.61 -50.69 29.57
CA MET A 1 -16.60 -50.05 28.70
C MET A 1 -17.22 -49.45 27.43
N ILE A 2 -18.24 -48.58 27.53
CA ILE A 2 -18.86 -47.93 26.34
C ILE A 2 -19.17 -46.43 26.59
N ARG A 3 -18.97 -45.91 27.81
CA ARG A 3 -19.40 -44.54 28.19
C ARG A 3 -18.34 -43.46 28.09
N SER A 4 -17.08 -43.80 27.79
CA SER A 4 -15.96 -42.85 27.84
C SER A 4 -15.49 -42.34 26.47
N ILE A 5 -16.05 -42.86 25.36
CA ILE A 5 -15.61 -42.51 23.99
C ILE A 5 -16.44 -41.35 23.41
N THR A 6 -17.63 -41.08 23.95
CA THR A 6 -18.54 -40.06 23.41
C THR A 6 -18.17 -38.62 23.79
N LEU A 7 -17.31 -38.40 24.78
CA LEU A 7 -16.95 -37.05 25.25
C LEU A 7 -15.75 -36.43 24.50
N LEU A 8 -14.97 -37.22 23.76
CA LEU A 8 -13.77 -36.73 23.06
C LEU A 8 -14.06 -36.18 21.65
N LEU A 9 -15.22 -36.52 21.07
CA LEU A 9 -15.59 -36.10 19.71
C LEU A 9 -16.33 -34.74 19.64
N LEU A 10 -16.71 -34.16 20.79
CA LEU A 10 -17.44 -32.87 20.83
C LEU A 10 -16.52 -31.64 21.04
N LEU A 11 -15.23 -31.86 21.30
CA LEU A 11 -14.28 -30.77 21.58
C LEU A 11 -13.53 -30.25 20.34
N CYS A 12 -13.66 -30.92 19.19
CA CYS A 12 -12.95 -30.56 17.96
C CYS A 12 -13.71 -29.57 17.04
N THR A 13 -14.94 -29.16 17.38
CA THR A 13 -15.76 -28.28 16.52
C THR A 13 -15.72 -26.79 16.90
N LEU A 14 -14.95 -26.40 17.92
CA LEU A 14 -14.88 -25.00 18.38
C LEU A 14 -13.73 -24.18 17.76
N PHE A 15 -12.93 -24.78 16.86
CA PHE A 15 -11.95 -24.06 16.05
C PHE A 15 -12.46 -23.80 14.63
N ALA A 16 -13.77 -23.56 14.46
CA ALA A 16 -14.26 -22.86 13.28
C ALA A 16 -13.72 -21.43 13.35
N GLY A 17 -12.54 -21.24 12.78
CA GLY A 17 -11.86 -19.96 12.72
C GLY A 17 -12.81 -18.90 12.19
N CYS A 18 -13.13 -17.95 13.05
CA CYS A 18 -13.67 -16.67 12.65
C CYS A 18 -12.55 -15.95 11.90
N GLY A 19 -12.35 -16.31 10.63
CA GLY A 19 -11.57 -15.51 9.71
C GLY A 19 -12.28 -14.18 9.61
N GLU A 20 -11.73 -13.17 10.29
CA GLU A 20 -12.22 -11.80 10.22
C GLU A 20 -12.30 -11.44 8.74
N LYS A 21 -13.53 -11.37 8.21
CA LYS A 21 -13.75 -10.98 6.82
C LYS A 21 -13.40 -9.51 6.75
N THR A 22 -12.16 -9.21 6.37
CA THR A 22 -11.74 -7.83 6.10
C THR A 22 -12.65 -7.27 5.02
N THR A 23 -13.53 -6.35 5.40
CA THR A 23 -14.45 -5.73 4.46
C THR A 23 -13.66 -4.79 3.56
N SER A 24 -14.16 -4.54 2.34
CA SER A 24 -13.56 -3.55 1.43
C SER A 24 -13.47 -2.16 2.08
N ALA A 25 -14.39 -1.82 2.98
CA ALA A 25 -14.35 -0.58 3.77
C ALA A 25 -13.13 -0.52 4.69
N ALA A 26 -12.73 -1.63 5.30
CA ALA A 26 -11.58 -1.66 6.21
C ALA A 26 -10.24 -1.36 5.51
N LEU A 27 -10.12 -1.71 4.22
CA LEU A 27 -8.94 -1.42 3.39
C LEU A 27 -8.91 0.02 2.86
N ASN A 28 -10.01 0.78 2.98
CA ASN A 28 -10.18 2.13 2.44
C ASN A 28 -10.38 3.20 3.54
N LYS A 29 -9.83 2.96 4.74
CA LYS A 29 -9.96 3.85 5.90
C LYS A 29 -9.23 5.18 5.74
N THR A 30 -8.09 5.19 5.03
CA THR A 30 -7.25 6.39 4.90
C THR A 30 -7.24 6.90 3.46
N ASN A 31 -6.95 8.19 3.27
CA ASN A 31 -6.76 8.76 1.95
C ASN A 31 -5.63 8.07 1.18
N LEU A 32 -4.55 7.72 1.86
CA LEU A 32 -3.44 6.94 1.30
C LEU A 32 -3.90 5.61 0.71
N SER A 33 -4.71 4.84 1.47
CA SER A 33 -5.15 3.52 1.01
C SER A 33 -6.20 3.61 -0.10
N ARG A 34 -7.10 4.62 -0.04
CA ARG A 34 -8.03 4.93 -1.13
C ARG A 34 -7.30 5.29 -2.42
N LEU A 35 -6.31 6.18 -2.34
CA LEU A 35 -5.55 6.62 -3.50
C LEU A 35 -4.77 5.45 -4.11
N LYS A 36 -4.11 4.63 -3.28
CA LYS A 36 -3.42 3.41 -3.72
C LYS A 36 -4.35 2.45 -4.44
N ASN A 37 -5.50 2.15 -3.83
CA ASN A 37 -6.47 1.23 -4.43
C ASN A 37 -7.07 1.76 -5.73
N CYS A 38 -7.36 3.06 -5.81
CA CYS A 38 -7.77 3.71 -7.05
C CYS A 38 -6.70 3.62 -8.15
N TYR A 39 -5.42 3.76 -7.78
CA TYR A 39 -4.33 3.63 -8.74
C TYR A 39 -4.20 2.20 -9.25
N SER A 40 -4.39 1.19 -8.38
CA SER A 40 -4.48 -0.23 -8.79
C SER A 40 -5.57 -0.43 -9.84
N ILE A 41 -6.74 0.19 -9.65
CA ILE A 41 -7.85 0.10 -10.60
C ILE A 41 -7.43 0.62 -11.97
N TYR A 42 -6.73 1.77 -12.00
CA TYR A 42 -6.23 2.33 -13.26
C TYR A 42 -5.28 1.34 -13.94
N LEU A 43 -4.30 0.80 -13.22
CA LEU A 43 -3.33 -0.15 -13.78
C LEU A 43 -4.01 -1.40 -14.33
N ASP A 44 -4.94 -2.01 -13.59
CA ASP A 44 -5.69 -3.18 -14.03
C ASP A 44 -6.43 -2.94 -15.36
N ASP A 45 -7.01 -1.74 -15.52
CA ASP A 45 -7.82 -1.38 -16.69
C ASP A 45 -7.00 -0.82 -17.86
N ASN A 46 -5.72 -0.49 -17.65
CA ASN A 46 -4.81 0.13 -18.63
C ASN A 46 -3.53 -0.68 -18.86
N ALA A 47 -3.64 -2.02 -18.86
CA ALA A 47 -2.54 -2.93 -19.18
C ALA A 47 -1.28 -2.73 -18.32
N HIS A 48 -1.47 -2.34 -17.06
CA HIS A 48 -0.39 -2.04 -16.10
C HIS A 48 0.50 -0.87 -16.51
N VAL A 49 -0.03 0.09 -17.26
CA VAL A 49 0.60 1.38 -17.51
C VAL A 49 -0.13 2.41 -16.66
N GLY A 50 0.61 3.15 -15.83
CA GLY A 50 0.06 4.18 -14.95
C GLY A 50 -0.39 5.43 -15.73
N PRO A 51 -1.27 6.26 -15.15
CA PRO A 51 -1.68 7.52 -15.76
C PRO A 51 -0.50 8.46 -15.92
N LYS A 52 -0.48 9.31 -16.94
CA LYS A 52 0.61 10.24 -17.25
C LYS A 52 0.77 11.33 -16.18
N ASP A 53 -0.34 11.71 -15.56
CA ASP A 53 -0.42 12.76 -14.56
C ASP A 53 -1.70 12.63 -13.71
N LYS A 54 -1.87 13.58 -12.78
CA LYS A 54 -3.03 13.64 -11.89
C LYS A 54 -4.33 13.86 -12.67
N GLU A 55 -4.31 14.71 -13.69
CA GLU A 55 -5.52 15.09 -14.43
C GLU A 55 -6.10 13.89 -15.17
N GLU A 56 -5.25 13.13 -15.86
CA GLU A 56 -5.65 11.87 -16.51
C GLU A 56 -6.23 10.88 -15.49
N PHE A 57 -5.59 10.75 -14.33
CA PHE A 57 -6.04 9.83 -13.30
C PHE A 57 -7.40 10.22 -12.70
N VAL A 58 -7.59 11.50 -12.35
CA VAL A 58 -8.87 12.02 -11.85
C VAL A 58 -9.96 11.87 -12.91
N ASN A 59 -9.66 12.22 -14.16
CA ASN A 59 -10.62 12.08 -15.27
C ASN A 59 -11.06 10.62 -15.45
N PHE A 60 -10.13 9.67 -15.38
CA PHE A 60 -10.46 8.24 -15.40
C PHE A 60 -11.42 7.84 -14.27
N LEU A 61 -11.14 8.26 -13.03
CA LEU A 61 -11.99 7.92 -11.87
C LEU A 61 -13.40 8.51 -11.96
N LEU A 62 -13.55 9.67 -12.61
CA LEU A 62 -14.82 10.37 -12.74
C LEU A 62 -15.63 9.95 -13.97
N THR A 63 -14.99 9.49 -15.04
CA THR A 63 -15.65 9.26 -16.34
C THR A 63 -15.69 7.79 -16.77
N ASP A 64 -14.72 6.95 -16.38
CA ASP A 64 -14.73 5.54 -16.77
C ASP A 64 -15.77 4.75 -15.96
N ARG A 65 -16.67 4.06 -16.68
CA ARG A 65 -17.79 3.31 -16.07
C ARG A 65 -17.33 2.21 -15.11
N ARG A 66 -16.21 1.53 -15.39
CA ARG A 66 -15.67 0.47 -14.53
C ARG A 66 -15.03 1.08 -13.29
N ALA A 67 -14.26 2.14 -13.45
CA ALA A 67 -13.65 2.90 -12.36
C ALA A 67 -14.73 3.43 -11.39
N ILE A 68 -15.78 4.09 -11.91
CA ILE A 68 -16.92 4.59 -11.13
C ILE A 68 -17.56 3.45 -10.32
N LYS A 69 -17.81 2.30 -10.96
CA LYS A 69 -18.41 1.15 -10.27
C LYS A 69 -17.49 0.60 -9.18
N ARG A 70 -16.17 0.56 -9.40
CA ARG A 70 -15.18 0.04 -8.43
C ARG A 70 -14.99 0.99 -7.25
N ARG A 71 -14.82 2.30 -7.48
CA ARG A 71 -14.67 3.30 -6.40
C ARG A 71 -15.91 3.42 -5.52
N LYS A 72 -17.12 3.30 -6.08
CA LYS A 72 -18.37 3.28 -5.29
C LYS A 72 -18.43 2.10 -4.33
N ARG A 73 -17.85 0.94 -4.67
CA ARG A 73 -17.71 -0.21 -3.73
C ARG A 73 -16.67 0.01 -2.64
N MET A 74 -15.80 0.99 -2.83
CA MET A 74 -14.84 1.47 -1.83
C MET A 74 -15.39 2.68 -1.06
N GLU A 75 -16.67 3.03 -1.26
CA GLU A 75 -17.35 4.15 -0.61
C GLU A 75 -16.71 5.52 -0.91
N ILE A 76 -16.16 5.67 -2.13
CA ILE A 76 -15.57 6.94 -2.61
C ILE A 76 -16.56 7.63 -3.56
N THR A 77 -17.09 8.79 -3.14
CA THR A 77 -17.97 9.65 -3.93
C THR A 77 -17.19 10.51 -4.93
N ASP A 78 -17.90 11.21 -5.81
CA ASP A 78 -17.30 12.05 -6.86
C ASP A 78 -16.56 13.24 -6.23
N GLU A 79 -17.12 13.81 -5.17
CA GLU A 79 -16.56 14.93 -4.39
C GLU A 79 -15.32 14.51 -3.59
N GLN A 80 -15.16 13.20 -3.33
CA GLN A 80 -14.02 12.65 -2.60
C GLN A 80 -12.81 12.33 -3.47
N VAL A 81 -12.97 12.33 -4.80
CA VAL A 81 -11.89 11.96 -5.74
C VAL A 81 -10.70 12.92 -5.62
N GLU A 82 -10.95 14.21 -5.51
CA GLU A 82 -9.87 15.20 -5.35
C GLU A 82 -9.34 15.23 -3.91
N SER A 83 -10.23 15.12 -2.91
CA SER A 83 -9.81 15.25 -1.51
C SER A 83 -8.97 14.07 -1.00
N MET A 84 -9.03 12.89 -1.63
CA MET A 84 -8.16 11.77 -1.28
C MET A 84 -6.68 11.99 -1.63
N PHE A 85 -6.35 13.00 -2.44
CA PHE A 85 -4.95 13.37 -2.68
C PHE A 85 -4.35 14.14 -1.51
N MET A 86 -5.18 14.71 -0.63
CA MET A 86 -4.70 15.44 0.54
C MET A 86 -4.36 14.48 1.67
N ASN A 87 -3.17 14.64 2.23
CA ASN A 87 -2.73 13.95 3.42
C ASN A 87 -3.19 14.71 4.67
N PRO A 88 -4.02 14.11 5.54
CA PRO A 88 -4.44 14.76 6.78
C PRO A 88 -3.32 14.92 7.80
N ARG A 89 -2.20 14.19 7.65
CA ARG A 89 -1.10 14.19 8.62
C ARG A 89 -0.23 15.44 8.53
N ASP A 90 0.15 15.85 7.31
CA ASP A 90 0.97 17.04 7.06
C ASP A 90 0.21 18.18 6.33
N GLY A 91 -1.05 17.95 5.97
CA GLY A 91 -1.89 18.90 5.25
C GLY A 91 -1.46 19.15 3.81
N GLN A 92 -0.50 18.38 3.29
CA GLN A 92 0.00 18.51 1.92
C GLN A 92 -0.62 17.46 1.01
N GLU A 93 -0.53 17.70 -0.30
CA GLU A 93 -0.91 16.68 -1.27
C GLU A 93 0.12 15.54 -1.28
N PHE A 94 -0.34 14.30 -1.38
CA PHE A 94 0.56 13.16 -1.59
C PHE A 94 1.34 13.33 -2.90
N LYS A 95 2.61 12.97 -2.88
CA LYS A 95 3.42 12.83 -4.08
C LYS A 95 3.13 11.47 -4.72
N VAL A 96 2.76 11.49 -6.00
CA VAL A 96 2.44 10.28 -6.76
C VAL A 96 3.40 10.15 -7.93
N LYS A 97 3.94 8.94 -8.13
CA LYS A 97 4.67 8.60 -9.35
C LYS A 97 3.67 8.26 -10.46
N TYR A 98 3.70 9.05 -11.51
CA TYR A 98 2.88 8.85 -12.70
C TYR A 98 3.69 8.17 -13.81
N GLY A 99 3.01 7.54 -14.77
CA GLY A 99 3.63 6.87 -15.91
C GLY A 99 4.46 5.63 -15.55
N VAL A 100 4.22 5.03 -14.37
CA VAL A 100 4.90 3.79 -13.95
C VAL A 100 4.36 2.59 -14.71
N GLU A 101 5.22 1.63 -15.02
CA GLU A 101 4.82 0.38 -15.69
C GLU A 101 4.91 -0.81 -14.74
N GLY A 102 4.01 -1.77 -14.91
CA GLY A 102 3.97 -3.02 -14.15
C GLY A 102 3.01 -2.99 -12.95
N TYR A 103 3.10 -4.03 -12.12
CA TYR A 103 2.28 -4.17 -10.92
C TYR A 103 2.70 -3.20 -9.81
N LEU A 104 1.79 -2.91 -8.87
CA LEU A 104 2.07 -2.16 -7.64
C LEU A 104 2.92 -2.95 -6.62
N ASN A 105 4.03 -3.52 -7.04
CA ASN A 105 5.02 -4.13 -6.17
C ASN A 105 6.07 -3.11 -5.67
N HIS A 106 5.78 -1.82 -5.75
CA HIS A 106 6.69 -0.76 -5.32
C HIS A 106 5.92 0.46 -4.82
N ALA A 107 6.65 1.33 -4.13
CA ALA A 107 6.14 2.58 -3.62
C ALA A 107 5.81 3.56 -4.76
N ILE A 108 4.54 3.94 -4.86
CA ILE A 108 4.03 4.86 -5.90
C ILE A 108 3.47 6.15 -5.29
N ILE A 109 2.92 6.07 -4.08
CA ILE A 109 2.34 7.20 -3.36
C ILE A 109 3.16 7.46 -2.11
N PHE A 110 3.49 8.72 -1.87
CA PHE A 110 4.42 9.17 -0.86
C PHE A 110 3.85 10.38 -0.13
N GLU A 111 4.06 10.43 1.18
CA GLU A 111 3.89 11.65 1.95
C GLU A 111 4.88 12.72 1.46
N ALA A 112 4.44 13.98 1.38
CA ALA A 112 5.25 15.04 0.79
C ALA A 112 6.26 15.61 1.80
N VAL A 113 5.80 15.92 3.01
CA VAL A 113 6.62 16.56 4.04
C VAL A 113 6.92 15.60 5.17
N GLY A 114 5.89 14.95 5.71
CA GLY A 114 6.03 14.08 6.89
C GLY A 114 5.84 14.82 8.21
N VAL A 115 6.02 14.09 9.31
CA VAL A 115 5.94 14.61 10.69
C VAL A 115 7.10 13.99 11.48
N ASP A 116 7.72 14.78 12.36
CA ASP A 116 8.86 14.37 13.19
C ASP A 116 10.05 13.79 12.41
N GLY A 117 10.29 14.30 11.20
CA GLY A 117 11.37 13.85 10.32
C GLY A 117 11.10 12.52 9.59
N MET A 118 9.93 11.93 9.80
CA MET A 118 9.52 10.65 9.21
C MET A 118 8.41 10.85 8.16
N ARG A 119 8.39 10.01 7.13
CA ARG A 119 7.42 10.07 6.03
C ARG A 119 6.79 8.70 5.78
N ILE A 120 5.50 8.69 5.45
CA ILE A 120 4.80 7.48 5.05
C ILE A 120 4.98 7.20 3.55
N VAL A 121 5.25 5.94 3.22
CA VAL A 121 5.32 5.41 1.87
C VAL A 121 4.25 4.33 1.69
N ALA A 122 3.49 4.38 0.60
CA ALA A 122 2.34 3.51 0.33
C ALA A 122 2.70 2.07 -0.12
N LEU A 123 3.45 1.36 0.72
CA LEU A 123 3.71 -0.07 0.58
C LEU A 123 2.52 -0.91 1.06
N ASP A 124 2.66 -2.24 1.05
CA ASP A 124 1.69 -3.15 1.65
C ASP A 124 2.36 -4.00 2.76
N PRO A 125 2.19 -3.65 4.05
CA PRO A 125 1.49 -2.47 4.58
C PRO A 125 2.24 -1.15 4.34
N PRO A 126 1.60 0.03 4.50
CA PRO A 126 2.30 1.32 4.48
C PRO A 126 3.42 1.35 5.52
N GLN A 127 4.53 1.99 5.17
CA GLN A 127 5.71 2.07 6.04
C GLN A 127 6.07 3.52 6.32
N GLU A 128 6.46 3.79 7.55
CA GLU A 128 7.04 5.05 7.97
C GLU A 128 8.57 4.94 7.90
N VAL A 129 9.21 5.89 7.22
CA VAL A 129 10.63 5.83 6.90
C VAL A 129 11.28 7.20 7.07
N ASP A 130 12.60 7.20 7.32
CA ASP A 130 13.40 8.41 7.33
C ASP A 130 13.61 9.00 5.92
N ALA A 131 14.26 10.16 5.86
CA ALA A 131 14.51 10.87 4.61
C ALA A 131 15.38 10.09 3.61
N GLU A 132 16.37 9.33 4.08
CA GLU A 132 17.28 8.59 3.22
C GLU A 132 16.56 7.40 2.55
N THR A 133 15.85 6.62 3.35
CA THR A 133 15.05 5.48 2.90
C THR A 133 13.92 5.95 1.98
N TYR A 134 13.28 7.08 2.30
CA TYR A 134 12.30 7.73 1.43
C TYR A 134 12.87 8.01 0.04
N ASP A 135 14.06 8.62 -0.04
CA ASP A 135 14.69 8.97 -1.31
C ASP A 135 15.09 7.74 -2.11
N LYS A 136 15.55 6.67 -1.44
CA LYS A 136 15.83 5.39 -2.08
C LYS A 136 14.57 4.76 -2.71
N TYR A 137 13.42 4.82 -2.04
CA TYR A 137 12.13 4.41 -2.64
C TYR A 137 11.68 5.36 -3.76
N TRP A 138 11.83 6.68 -3.57
CA TRP A 138 11.42 7.68 -4.56
C TRP A 138 12.22 7.58 -5.86
N THR A 139 13.53 7.36 -5.77
CA THR A 139 14.41 7.18 -6.94
C THR A 139 14.33 5.78 -7.54
N GLY A 140 13.72 4.82 -6.84
CA GLY A 140 13.62 3.43 -7.29
C GLY A 140 14.92 2.63 -7.10
N LYS A 141 15.86 3.12 -6.28
CA LYS A 141 17.04 2.36 -5.85
C LYS A 141 16.64 1.12 -5.04
N ILE A 142 15.55 1.23 -4.28
CA ILE A 142 14.91 0.08 -3.64
C ILE A 142 13.72 -0.34 -4.51
N LYS A 143 13.76 -1.57 -5.03
CA LYS A 143 12.58 -2.24 -5.56
C LYS A 143 11.89 -2.94 -4.40
N ALA A 144 10.57 -2.81 -4.24
CA ALA A 144 9.93 -3.63 -3.23
C ALA A 144 9.95 -5.09 -3.69
N GLY A 145 10.07 -5.99 -2.71
CA GLY A 145 10.23 -7.41 -2.95
C GLY A 145 9.04 -8.03 -3.70
N PRO A 146 9.13 -9.31 -4.10
CA PRO A 146 7.99 -10.05 -4.62
C PRO A 146 6.80 -9.91 -3.66
N MET A 147 5.60 -9.66 -4.20
CA MET A 147 4.40 -9.34 -3.41
C MET A 147 4.27 -10.23 -2.16
N GLY A 148 4.23 -9.61 -0.98
CA GLY A 148 4.07 -10.29 0.31
C GLY A 148 5.36 -10.60 1.07
N GLY A 149 6.54 -10.35 0.52
CA GLY A 149 7.81 -10.50 1.22
C GLY A 149 8.46 -9.15 1.51
N GLY A 150 8.67 -8.80 2.78
CA GLY A 150 9.49 -7.67 3.23
C GLY A 150 10.99 -7.79 2.89
N GLY A 151 11.33 -8.38 1.73
CA GLY A 151 12.69 -8.67 1.30
C GLY A 151 13.52 -7.42 0.98
N GLY A 152 12.87 -6.36 0.47
CA GLY A 152 13.57 -5.12 0.13
C GLY A 152 14.21 -4.44 1.34
N LEU A 153 13.62 -4.54 2.54
CA LEU A 153 14.21 -3.97 3.76
C LEU A 153 15.42 -4.77 4.26
N LYS A 154 15.36 -6.11 4.17
CA LYS A 154 16.45 -6.98 4.63
C LYS A 154 17.73 -6.81 3.80
N GLU A 155 17.60 -6.63 2.49
CA GLU A 155 18.76 -6.35 1.63
C GLU A 155 19.42 -5.01 1.99
N ILE A 156 18.64 -3.99 2.35
CA ILE A 156 19.17 -2.67 2.75
C ILE A 156 19.86 -2.74 4.11
N GLU A 157 19.27 -3.42 5.09
CA GLU A 157 19.90 -3.64 6.40
C GLU A 157 21.26 -4.34 6.22
N GLU A 158 21.32 -5.35 5.34
CA GLU A 158 22.56 -6.09 5.08
C GLU A 158 23.61 -5.28 4.30
N GLU A 159 23.21 -4.35 3.43
CA GLU A 159 24.14 -3.43 2.74
C GLU A 159 24.66 -2.31 3.66
N LEU A 160 23.79 -1.72 4.49
CA LEU A 160 24.19 -0.70 5.46
C LEU A 160 25.17 -1.26 6.50
N ASP A 161 24.96 -2.50 6.94
CA ASP A 161 25.90 -3.17 7.85
C ASP A 161 27.27 -3.39 7.19
N LYS A 162 27.34 -3.65 5.88
CA LYS A 162 28.60 -3.81 5.15
C LYS A 162 29.36 -2.48 5.01
N GLU A 163 28.68 -1.40 4.64
CA GLU A 163 29.31 -0.07 4.53
C GLU A 163 29.80 0.47 5.90
N ALA A 164 29.07 0.18 6.98
CA ALA A 164 29.47 0.55 8.34
C ALA A 164 30.73 -0.20 8.81
N ILE A 165 30.90 -1.46 8.40
CA ILE A 165 32.10 -2.26 8.71
C ILE A 165 33.32 -1.75 7.93
N GLU A 166 33.16 -1.39 6.65
CA GLU A 166 34.27 -0.91 5.81
C GLU A 166 34.75 0.50 6.21
N SER A 167 33.86 1.39 6.67
CA SER A 167 34.23 2.75 7.09
C SER A 167 34.83 2.87 8.50
N GLY A 168 34.73 1.82 9.33
CA GLY A 168 35.32 1.76 10.67
C GLY A 168 36.74 1.19 10.73
N SER A 169 37.37 0.95 9.57
CA SER A 169 38.65 0.23 9.44
C SER A 169 39.88 1.12 9.22
N GLU A 170 39.73 2.45 9.25
CA GLU A 170 40.84 3.43 9.05
C GLU A 170 41.35 4.07 10.35
#